data_AF-A0A414LVJ7-F1
#
_entry.id   AF-A0A414LVJ7-F1
#
_cell.length_a   1.000
_cell.length_b   1.000
_cell.length_c   1.000
_cell.angle_alpha   90.00
_cell.angle_beta   90.00
_cell.angle_gamma   90.00
#
_symmetry.space_group_name_H-M   'P 1'
#
loop_
_entity.id
_entity.type
_entity.pdbx_description
1 polymer ?
#
loop_
_entity_poly.entity_id
_entity_poly.type
_entity_poly.pdbx_seq_one_letter_code
_entity_poly.pdbx_strand_id
1 'polypeptide(L)' 'MVTNEDRTLAIVGYYRILNGVNQPYSRVRLQGLNPDMIYENVWNHTENYGDELMNYGLITSDATAGEVPGM' A
#
# COMPACT_ATOMS: atom_id res chain seq x y z
N MET A 1 1.25 9.42 6.04
CA MET A 1 1.38 9.57 4.57
C MET A 1 1.20 11.03 4.21
N VAL A 2 1.74 11.45 3.07
CA VAL A 2 1.58 12.81 2.54
C VAL A 2 1.15 12.71 1.09
N THR A 3 0.20 13.54 0.68
CA THR A 3 -0.34 13.62 -0.67
C THR A 3 -0.17 15.06 -1.17
N ASN A 4 0.10 15.25 -2.47
CA ASN A 4 0.13 16.60 -3.06
C ASN A 4 -1.28 17.21 -3.13
N GLU A 5 -1.36 18.52 -3.40
CA GLU A 5 -2.62 19.27 -3.45
C GLU A 5 -3.59 18.71 -4.51
N ASP A 6 -3.08 18.35 -5.68
CA ASP A 6 -3.87 17.79 -6.78
C ASP A 6 -4.28 16.33 -6.57
N ARG A 7 -3.81 15.70 -5.50
CA ARG A 7 -4.03 14.28 -5.18
C ARG A 7 -3.58 13.32 -6.28
N THR A 8 -2.56 13.66 -7.05
CA THR A 8 -2.00 12.81 -8.10
C THR A 8 -0.81 11.98 -7.63
N LEU A 9 -0.17 12.37 -6.52
CA LEU A 9 1.03 11.75 -5.97
C LEU A 9 0.92 11.62 -4.45
N ALA A 10 1.36 10.48 -3.92
CA ALA A 10 1.41 10.24 -2.49
C ALA A 10 2.68 9.50 -2.08
N ILE A 11 3.19 9.82 -0.89
CA ILE A 11 4.31 9.13 -0.23
C ILE A 11 3.81 8.48 1.05
N VAL A 12 4.06 7.18 1.18
CA VAL A 12 3.66 6.38 2.34
C VAL A 12 4.91 5.79 2.99
N GLY A 13 5.16 6.16 4.25
CA GLY A 13 6.16 5.51 5.09
C GLY A 13 5.52 4.44 5.94
N TYR A 14 6.01 3.19 5.84
CA TYR A 14 5.59 2.06 6.67
C TYR A 14 6.79 1.51 7.43
N TYR A 15 6.64 1.34 8.75
CA TYR A 15 7.71 0.89 9.64
C TYR A 15 7.25 -0.28 10.49
N ARG A 16 8.10 -1.31 10.59
CA ARG A 16 7.92 -2.45 11.50
C ARG A 16 8.94 -2.34 12.62
N ILE A 17 8.49 -2.37 13.87
CA ILE A 17 9.37 -2.30 15.06
C ILE A 17 10.14 -3.62 15.23
N LEU A 18 9.44 -4.75 15.09
CA LEU A 18 10.01 -6.09 15.12
C LEU A 18 9.55 -6.87 13.89
N ASN A 19 10.44 -7.69 13.35
CA ASN A 19 10.08 -8.63 12.29
C ASN A 19 9.37 -9.85 12.90
N GLY A 20 8.29 -10.31 12.27
CA GLY A 20 7.62 -11.55 12.61
C GLY A 20 7.67 -12.53 11.43
N VAL A 21 7.98 -13.78 11.72
CA VAL A 21 7.98 -14.88 10.74
C VAL A 21 6.59 -15.50 10.68
N ASN A 22 6.11 -15.81 9.46
CA ASN A 22 4.80 -16.42 9.21
C ASN A 22 3.64 -15.65 9.86
N GLN A 23 3.73 -14.33 9.85
CA GLN A 23 2.66 -13.44 10.28
C GLN A 23 1.56 -13.39 9.20
N PRO A 24 0.31 -13.06 9.58
CA PRO A 24 -0.76 -12.87 8.61
C PRO A 24 -0.43 -11.71 7.66
N TYR A 25 -1.05 -11.73 6.48
CA TYR A 25 -1.02 -10.60 5.56
C TYR A 25 -1.53 -9.34 6.24
N SER A 26 -0.74 -8.28 6.16
CA SER A 26 -1.05 -6.98 6.75
C SER A 26 -1.40 -5.97 5.66
N ARG A 27 -2.28 -5.02 6.01
CA ARG A 27 -2.66 -3.92 5.14
C ARG A 27 -2.70 -2.61 5.91
N VAL A 28 -2.42 -1.51 5.24
CA VAL A 28 -2.59 -0.16 5.76
C VAL A 28 -3.60 0.60 4.91
N ARG A 29 -4.62 1.16 5.54
CA ARG A 29 -5.59 2.03 4.86
C ARG A 29 -4.98 3.40 4.63
N LEU A 30 -4.98 3.83 3.38
CA LEU A 30 -4.51 5.17 2.99
C LEU A 30 -5.63 6.20 3.20
N GLN A 31 -5.30 7.49 3.10
CA GLN A 31 -6.22 8.61 3.28
C GLN A 31 -5.83 9.78 2.39
N GLY A 32 -6.81 10.60 2.00
CA GLY A 32 -6.57 11.82 1.24
C GLY A 32 -6.18 11.60 -0.22
N LEU A 33 -6.48 10.41 -0.77
CA LEU A 33 -6.35 10.12 -2.20
C LEU A 33 -7.62 10.56 -2.95
N ASN A 34 -7.52 10.63 -4.28
CA ASN A 34 -8.66 10.77 -5.17
C ASN A 34 -9.32 9.38 -5.34
N PRO A 35 -10.59 9.18 -4.94
CA PRO A 35 -11.28 7.89 -5.04
C PRO A 35 -11.26 7.28 -6.45
N ASP A 36 -11.45 8.11 -7.47
CA ASP A 36 -11.69 7.67 -8.85
C ASP A 36 -10.40 7.56 -9.69
N MET A 37 -9.24 7.81 -9.09
CA MET A 37 -7.95 7.79 -9.76
C MET A 37 -7.21 6.48 -9.50
N ILE A 38 -6.54 5.96 -10.53
CA ILE A 38 -5.62 4.82 -10.42
C ILE A 38 -4.25 5.34 -9.97
N TYR A 39 -3.69 4.70 -8.95
CA TYR A 39 -2.33 4.93 -8.48
C TYR A 39 -1.48 3.68 -8.74
N GLU A 40 -0.28 3.90 -9.27
CA GLU A 40 0.73 2.86 -9.38
C GLU A 40 1.62 2.86 -8.14
N ASN A 41 1.81 1.69 -7.53
CA ASN A 41 2.84 1.49 -6.53
C ASN A 41 4.19 1.24 -7.23
N VAL A 42 5.09 2.21 -7.14
CA VAL A 42 6.42 2.17 -7.77
C VAL A 42 7.28 0.97 -7.35
N TRP A 43 7.02 0.36 -6.18
CA TRP A 43 7.84 -0.73 -5.67
C TRP A 43 7.50 -2.09 -6.29
N ASN A 44 6.21 -2.39 -6.45
CA ASN A 44 5.72 -3.69 -6.90
C ASN A 44 4.83 -3.62 -8.15
N HIS A 45 4.71 -2.43 -8.76
CA HIS A 45 3.95 -2.15 -9.98
C HIS A 45 2.47 -2.57 -9.91
N THR A 46 1.89 -2.61 -8.71
CA THR A 46 0.45 -2.82 -8.57
C THR A 46 -0.29 -1.52 -8.87
N GLU A 47 -1.35 -1.63 -9.67
CA GLU A 47 -2.27 -0.53 -9.95
C GLU A 47 -3.55 -0.71 -9.13
N ASN A 48 -3.93 0.33 -8.38
CA ASN A 48 -5.11 0.30 -7.52
C ASN A 48 -5.83 1.64 -7.56
N TYR A 49 -7.16 1.61 -7.46
CA TYR A 49 -7.92 2.84 -7.31
C TYR A 49 -7.70 3.45 -5.92
N GLY A 50 -7.83 4.78 -5.84
CA GLY A 50 -7.68 5.49 -4.58
C GLY A 50 -8.71 5.06 -3.54
N ASP A 51 -9.94 4.73 -3.94
CA ASP A 51 -10.96 4.21 -3.03
C ASP A 51 -10.63 2.82 -2.49
N GLU A 52 -10.05 1.93 -3.30
CA GLU A 52 -9.54 0.62 -2.88
C GLU A 52 -8.43 0.79 -1.84
N LEU A 53 -7.47 1.68 -2.11
CA LEU A 53 -6.36 1.96 -1.20
C LEU A 53 -6.83 2.59 0.12
N MET A 54 -7.92 3.36 0.10
CA MET A 54 -8.48 3.98 1.30
C MET A 54 -9.38 3.01 2.10
N ASN A 55 -10.19 2.19 1.43
CA ASN A 55 -11.19 1.33 2.10
C ASN A 55 -10.67 -0.09 2.38
N TYR A 56 -9.97 -0.68 1.41
CA TYR A 56 -9.43 -2.04 1.48
C TYR A 56 -8.00 -2.07 2.01
N GLY A 57 -7.20 -1.07 1.63
CA GLY A 57 -5.84 -0.84 2.12
C GLY A 57 -4.74 -1.41 1.22
N LEU A 58 -3.56 -0.83 1.34
CA LEU A 58 -2.32 -1.24 0.68
C LEU A 58 -1.72 -2.45 1.41
N ILE A 59 -1.37 -3.52 0.68
CA ILE A 59 -0.67 -4.69 1.23
C ILE A 59 0.75 -4.29 1.65
N THR A 60 1.13 -4.66 2.88
CA THR A 60 2.45 -4.36 3.47
C THR A 60 3.19 -5.59 3.97
N SER A 61 2.64 -6.79 3.73
CA SER A 61 3.35 -8.05 3.92
C SER A 61 4.50 -8.18 2.91
N ASP A 62 5.37 -9.14 3.18
CA ASP A 62 6.50 -9.46 2.32
C ASP A 62 6.79 -10.97 2.41
N ALA A 63 7.93 -11.39 1.87
CA ALA A 63 8.36 -12.78 1.87
C ALA A 63 8.41 -13.43 3.27
N THR A 64 8.57 -12.67 4.37
CA THR A 64 8.57 -13.26 5.72
C THR A 64 7.18 -13.72 6.17
N ALA A 65 6.13 -13.18 5.55
CA ALA A 65 4.74 -13.62 5.67
C ALA A 65 4.35 -14.70 4.65
N GLY A 66 5.31 -15.18 3.83
CA GLY A 66 5.05 -16.14 2.76
C GLY A 66 4.49 -15.50 1.48
N GLU A 67 4.56 -14.17 1.35
CA GLU A 67 4.15 -13.49 0.12
C GLU A 67 5.16 -13.75 -1.00
N VAL A 68 4.66 -14.29 -2.11
CA VAL A 68 5.42 -14.46 -3.35
C VAL A 68 4.97 -13.34 -4.29
N PRO A 69 5.83 -12.35 -4.60
CA PRO A 69 5.51 -11.37 -5.64
C PRO A 69 5.17 -12.09 -6.94
N GLY A 70 4.09 -11.69 -7.61
CA GLY A 70 3.72 -12.26 -8.91
C GLY A 70 4.89 -12.15 -9.88
N MET A 71 5.24 -13.27 -10.52
CA MET A 71 6.30 -13.33 -11.55
C MET A 71 5.94 -12.51 -12.79
#